data_AF-A0A383DD53-F1
#
_entry.id   AF-A0A383DD53-F1
#
_cell.length_a   1.000
_cell.length_b   1.000
_cell.length_c   1.000
_cell.angle_alpha   90.00
_cell.angle_beta   90.00
_cell.angle_gamma   90.00
#
_symmetry.space_group_name_H-M   'P 1'
#
loop_
_entity.id
_entity.type
_entity.pdbx_description
1 polymer ?
#
loop_
_entity_poly.entity_id
_entity_poly.type
_entity_poly.pdbx_seq_one_letter_code
_entity_poly.pdbx_strand_id
1 'polypeptide(L)'
;MENTDRKNLSTEQQNTRSLQLDGKTVSQILNIINQEDQGIAQAVQSALPEVEKAIELTTESIRNGNKVCYIGAGTSGRLGVLDASEMPPTYSVPAHWFNGIIAGGDDALRKSIEGAEDKPENAITDLKTFGLNAGDVLIGISTSGAARYVQSAIEYARSIDAKTVYLICNEKPFLS
;
A
#
# COMPACT_ATOMS: atom_id res chain seq x y z
N MET A 1 21.87 12.10 -7.12
CA MET A 1 20.44 11.78 -6.91
C MET A 1 19.79 13.09 -6.56
N GLU A 2 18.82 13.56 -7.35
CA GLU A 2 18.07 14.77 -7.00
C GLU A 2 17.40 14.54 -5.65
N ASN A 3 17.70 15.39 -4.68
CA ASN A 3 17.11 15.34 -3.36
C ASN A 3 15.67 15.85 -3.49
N THR A 4 14.73 14.96 -3.83
CA THR A 4 13.32 15.31 -3.90
C THR A 4 12.87 15.61 -2.47
N ASP A 5 12.38 16.82 -2.21
CA ASP A 5 11.75 17.17 -0.93
C ASP A 5 10.36 16.53 -0.89
N ARG A 6 9.90 16.01 0.26
CA ARG A 6 8.56 15.39 0.40
C ARG A 6 7.46 16.32 -0.13
N LYS A 7 7.62 17.64 0.06
CA LYS A 7 6.67 18.65 -0.43
C LYS A 7 6.50 18.68 -1.96
N ASN A 8 7.42 18.09 -2.72
CA ASN A 8 7.38 18.05 -4.18
C ASN A 8 6.67 16.79 -4.72
N LEU A 9 6.30 15.84 -3.86
CA LEU A 9 5.52 14.67 -4.25
C LEU A 9 4.12 15.12 -4.68
N SER A 10 3.55 14.47 -5.71
CA SER A 10 2.22 14.83 -6.21
C SER A 10 1.16 14.69 -5.12
N THR A 11 1.35 13.72 -4.22
CA THR A 11 0.47 13.45 -3.07
C THR A 11 0.42 14.59 -2.05
N GLU A 12 1.45 15.44 -2.01
CA GLU A 12 1.53 16.59 -1.10
C GLU A 12 1.14 17.92 -1.78
N GLN A 13 0.85 17.89 -3.09
CA GLN A 13 0.44 19.08 -3.84
C GLN A 13 -1.02 19.44 -3.55
N GLN A 14 -1.30 20.74 -3.58
CA GLN A 14 -2.68 21.22 -3.49
C GLN A 14 -3.41 20.97 -4.81
N ASN A 15 -4.64 20.47 -4.71
CA ASN A 15 -5.55 20.44 -5.85
C ASN A 15 -6.14 21.85 -6.08
N THR A 16 -5.86 22.41 -7.26
CA THR A 16 -6.33 23.76 -7.64
C THR A 16 -7.85 23.87 -7.72
N ARG A 17 -8.56 22.76 -8.00
CA ARG A 17 -10.03 22.71 -8.06
C ARG A 17 -10.68 22.80 -6.68
N SER A 18 -9.95 22.44 -5.63
CA SER A 18 -10.40 22.50 -4.24
C SER A 18 -9.83 23.70 -3.47
N LEU A 19 -9.33 24.73 -4.16
CA LEU A 19 -8.94 25.97 -3.49
C LEU A 19 -10.15 26.57 -2.74
N GLN A 20 -9.93 26.96 -1.48
CA GLN A 20 -10.96 27.48 -0.57
C GLN A 20 -12.15 26.52 -0.39
N LEU A 21 -11.88 25.21 -0.28
CA LEU A 21 -12.92 24.17 -0.14
C LEU A 21 -13.84 24.45 1.07
N ASP A 22 -13.28 24.94 2.17
CA ASP A 22 -13.94 25.30 3.43
C ASP A 22 -14.94 26.48 3.30
N GLY A 23 -14.79 27.31 2.26
CA GLY A 23 -15.72 28.39 1.94
C GLY A 23 -16.86 28.00 0.99
N LYS A 24 -16.89 26.76 0.48
CA LYS A 24 -17.87 26.32 -0.52
C LYS A 24 -19.12 25.74 0.15
N THR A 25 -20.23 25.74 -0.58
CA THR A 25 -21.45 25.04 -0.15
C THR A 25 -21.23 23.53 -0.16
N VAL A 26 -22.03 22.79 0.63
CA VAL A 26 -21.97 21.32 0.66
C VAL A 26 -22.13 20.72 -0.75
N SER A 27 -23.05 21.23 -1.57
CA SER A 27 -23.24 20.74 -2.95
C SER A 27 -21.99 20.93 -3.81
N GLN A 28 -21.30 22.06 -3.67
CA GLN A 28 -20.04 22.30 -4.39
C GLN A 28 -18.93 21.36 -3.93
N ILE A 29 -18.80 21.11 -2.61
CA ILE A 29 -17.82 20.18 -2.06
C ILE A 29 -18.07 18.77 -2.59
N LEU A 30 -19.31 18.29 -2.55
CA LEU A 30 -19.68 16.96 -3.07
C LEU A 30 -19.38 16.82 -4.57
N ASN A 31 -19.69 17.86 -5.36
CA ASN A 31 -19.38 17.85 -6.80
C ASN A 31 -17.88 17.82 -7.07
N ILE A 32 -17.06 18.54 -6.28
CA ILE A 32 -15.59 18.50 -6.43
C ILE A 32 -15.06 17.11 -6.11
N ILE A 33 -15.46 16.51 -4.98
CA ILE A 33 -15.03 15.16 -4.60
C ILE A 33 -15.41 14.15 -5.69
N ASN A 34 -16.67 14.17 -6.15
CA ASN A 34 -17.12 13.24 -7.18
C ASN A 34 -16.38 13.41 -8.52
N GLN A 35 -16.04 14.65 -8.90
CA GLN A 35 -15.25 14.89 -10.11
C GLN A 35 -13.82 14.35 -10.01
N GLU A 36 -13.21 14.40 -8.82
CA GLU A 36 -11.90 13.79 -8.60
C GLU A 36 -11.97 12.26 -8.59
N ASP A 37 -13.00 11.68 -7.96
CA ASP A 37 -13.22 10.22 -7.95
C ASP A 37 -13.38 9.63 -9.36
N GLN A 38 -13.99 10.38 -10.27
CA GLN A 38 -14.15 9.96 -11.67
C GLN A 38 -12.81 9.67 -12.36
N GLY A 39 -11.69 10.26 -11.89
CA GLY A 39 -10.34 10.06 -12.42
C GLY A 39 -9.67 8.73 -12.00
N ILE A 40 -10.20 8.07 -10.96
CA ILE A 40 -9.60 6.85 -10.40
C ILE A 40 -9.55 5.72 -11.44
N ALA A 41 -10.63 5.54 -12.19
CA ALA A 41 -10.71 4.46 -13.18
C ALA A 41 -9.67 4.61 -14.29
N GLN A 42 -9.38 5.84 -14.75
CA GLN A 42 -8.35 6.10 -15.76
C GLN A 42 -6.94 5.91 -15.20
N ALA A 43 -6.71 6.26 -13.93
CA ALA A 43 -5.45 5.97 -13.25
C ALA A 43 -5.20 4.45 -13.16
N VAL A 44 -6.22 3.68 -12.78
CA VAL A 44 -6.16 2.20 -12.75
C VAL A 44 -5.94 1.64 -14.15
N GLN A 45 -6.63 2.16 -15.17
CA GLN A 45 -6.43 1.75 -16.57
C GLN A 45 -4.96 1.91 -16.99
N SER A 46 -4.32 3.01 -16.59
CA SER A 46 -2.93 3.28 -16.91
C SER A 46 -1.94 2.34 -16.20
N ALA A 47 -2.34 1.76 -15.06
CA ALA A 47 -1.54 0.83 -14.27
C ALA A 47 -1.76 -0.65 -14.61
N LEU A 48 -2.67 -0.98 -15.55
CA LEU A 48 -2.99 -2.37 -15.89
C LEU A 48 -1.77 -3.22 -16.28
N PRO A 49 -0.76 -2.73 -17.05
CA PRO A 49 0.42 -3.53 -17.37
C PRO A 49 1.25 -3.94 -16.13
N GLU A 50 1.30 -3.09 -15.11
CA GLU A 50 1.98 -3.37 -13.84
C GLU A 50 1.14 -4.29 -12.95
N VAL A 51 -0.19 -4.11 -12.96
CA VAL A 51 -1.14 -5.00 -12.27
C VAL A 51 -1.08 -6.41 -12.84
N GLU A 52 -0.99 -6.56 -14.16
CA GLU A 52 -0.82 -7.85 -14.84
C GLU A 52 0.43 -8.59 -14.31
N LYS A 53 1.58 -7.91 -14.27
CA LYS A 53 2.83 -8.48 -13.73
C LYS A 53 2.70 -8.88 -12.26
N ALA A 54 2.00 -8.07 -11.45
CA ALA A 54 1.76 -8.38 -10.04
C ALA A 54 0.86 -9.63 -9.89
N ILE A 55 -0.16 -9.79 -10.75
CA ILE A 55 -1.03 -10.96 -10.78
C ILE A 55 -0.24 -12.21 -11.18
N GLU A 56 0.60 -12.14 -12.21
CA GLU A 56 1.45 -13.27 -12.63
C GLU A 56 2.37 -13.71 -11.50
N LEU A 57 3.05 -12.75 -10.85
CA LEU A 57 3.99 -12.98 -9.76
C LEU A 57 3.32 -13.63 -8.54
N THR A 58 2.15 -13.11 -8.13
CA THR A 58 1.38 -13.65 -7.00
C THR A 58 0.80 -15.02 -7.31
N THR A 59 0.28 -15.22 -8.52
CA THR A 59 -0.25 -16.51 -8.97
C THR A 59 0.83 -17.59 -8.99
N GLU A 60 2.02 -17.28 -9.53
CA GLU A 60 3.16 -18.21 -9.55
C GLU A 60 3.60 -18.56 -8.12
N SER A 61 3.74 -17.57 -7.25
CA SER A 61 4.12 -17.76 -5.85
C SER A 61 3.15 -18.71 -5.11
N ILE A 62 1.84 -18.46 -5.21
CA ILE A 62 0.81 -19.30 -4.59
C ILE A 62 0.82 -20.72 -5.17
N ARG A 63 0.97 -20.88 -6.49
CA ARG A 63 1.06 -22.21 -7.13
C ARG A 63 2.25 -23.02 -6.64
N ASN A 64 3.33 -22.34 -6.25
CA ASN A 64 4.52 -22.95 -5.66
C ASN A 64 4.41 -23.18 -4.14
N GLY A 65 3.22 -22.99 -3.56
CA GLY A 65 2.96 -23.24 -2.13
C GLY A 65 3.35 -22.10 -1.19
N ASN A 66 3.63 -20.92 -1.73
CA ASN A 66 3.98 -19.72 -0.95
C ASN A 66 2.73 -18.84 -0.71
N LYS A 67 2.93 -17.71 -0.03
CA LYS A 67 1.85 -16.78 0.35
C LYS A 67 2.11 -15.35 -0.11
N VAL A 68 1.04 -14.56 -0.12
CA VAL A 68 1.06 -13.12 -0.39
C VAL A 68 0.81 -12.36 0.92
N CYS A 69 1.56 -11.28 1.12
CA CYS A 69 1.46 -10.42 2.28
C CYS A 69 1.33 -8.96 1.85
N TYR A 70 0.25 -8.30 2.24
CA TYR A 70 0.13 -6.85 2.17
C TYR A 70 0.78 -6.21 3.39
N ILE A 71 1.51 -5.12 3.20
CA ILE A 71 2.06 -4.34 4.29
C ILE A 71 1.90 -2.84 4.05
N GLY A 72 1.42 -2.12 5.08
CA GLY A 72 1.20 -0.68 4.98
C GLY A 72 0.97 -0.02 6.34
N ALA A 73 0.83 1.30 6.33
CA ALA A 73 0.46 2.08 7.51
C ALA A 73 -0.88 2.79 7.29
N GLY A 74 -1.58 3.14 8.37
CA GLY A 74 -2.83 3.90 8.31
C GLY A 74 -3.86 3.29 7.36
N THR A 75 -4.42 4.10 6.46
CA THR A 75 -5.42 3.64 5.48
C THR A 75 -4.87 2.55 4.56
N SER A 76 -3.63 2.66 4.09
CA SER A 76 -3.01 1.66 3.21
C SER A 76 -2.92 0.28 3.88
N GLY A 77 -2.48 0.24 5.15
CA GLY A 77 -2.44 -1.01 5.92
C GLY A 77 -3.83 -1.59 6.17
N ARG A 78 -4.83 -0.74 6.48
CA ARG A 78 -6.23 -1.18 6.68
C ARG A 78 -6.83 -1.79 5.42
N LEU A 79 -6.57 -1.21 4.25
CA LEU A 79 -7.05 -1.75 2.98
C LEU A 79 -6.41 -3.11 2.66
N GLY A 80 -5.13 -3.30 2.97
CA GLY A 80 -4.47 -4.61 2.85
C GLY A 80 -5.08 -5.68 3.77
N VAL A 81 -5.41 -5.32 5.00
CA VAL A 81 -6.10 -6.23 5.93
C VAL A 81 -7.53 -6.53 5.48
N LEU A 82 -8.25 -5.53 4.95
CA LEU A 82 -9.58 -5.71 4.38
C LEU A 82 -9.57 -6.74 3.24
N ASP A 83 -8.73 -6.53 2.22
CA ASP A 83 -8.65 -7.42 1.05
C ASP A 83 -8.29 -8.86 1.46
N ALA A 84 -7.27 -9.03 2.31
CA ALA A 84 -6.88 -10.35 2.81
C ALA A 84 -8.02 -11.07 3.55
N SER A 85 -8.83 -10.34 4.33
CA SER A 85 -9.94 -10.91 5.10
C SER A 85 -11.09 -11.45 4.24
N GLU A 86 -11.23 -10.92 3.02
CA GLU A 86 -12.28 -11.32 2.08
C GLU A 86 -11.90 -12.55 1.25
N MET A 87 -10.63 -12.95 1.23
CA MET A 87 -10.16 -14.08 0.43
C MET A 87 -10.84 -15.42 0.81
N PRO A 88 -10.85 -15.85 2.09
CA PRO A 88 -11.47 -17.12 2.46
C PRO A 88 -12.98 -17.20 2.18
N PRO A 89 -13.83 -16.24 2.59
CA PRO A 89 -15.27 -16.35 2.39
C PRO A 89 -15.68 -16.17 0.92
N THR A 90 -14.94 -15.38 0.13
CA THR A 90 -15.31 -15.06 -1.26
C THR A 90 -14.86 -16.14 -2.23
N TYR A 91 -13.61 -16.61 -2.08
CA TYR A 91 -12.98 -17.53 -3.03
C TYR A 91 -12.76 -18.94 -2.47
N SER A 92 -13.17 -19.20 -1.22
CA SER A 92 -12.97 -20.51 -0.55
C SER A 92 -11.50 -20.95 -0.50
N VAL A 93 -10.57 -20.00 -0.44
CA VAL A 93 -9.14 -20.27 -0.37
C VAL A 93 -8.66 -20.36 1.09
N PRO A 94 -7.54 -21.05 1.36
CA PRO A 94 -6.96 -21.08 2.69
C PRO A 94 -6.64 -19.68 3.24
N ALA A 95 -6.93 -19.46 4.52
CA ALA A 95 -6.73 -18.16 5.19
C ALA A 95 -5.28 -17.66 5.20
N HIS A 96 -4.30 -18.53 4.95
CA HIS A 96 -2.89 -18.15 4.93
C HIS A 96 -2.38 -17.70 3.56
N TRP A 97 -3.18 -17.81 2.48
CA TRP A 97 -2.74 -17.43 1.13
C TRP A 97 -2.52 -15.92 0.99
N PHE A 98 -3.38 -15.11 1.61
CA PHE A 98 -3.29 -13.65 1.64
C PHE A 98 -3.38 -13.17 3.08
N ASN A 99 -2.48 -12.28 3.48
CA ASN A 99 -2.42 -11.75 4.84
C ASN A 99 -2.15 -10.25 4.80
N GLY A 100 -2.68 -9.49 5.75
CA GLY A 100 -2.43 -8.06 5.88
C GLY A 100 -1.67 -7.74 7.16
N ILE A 101 -0.62 -6.92 7.03
CA ILE A 101 0.16 -6.37 8.15
C ILE A 101 0.00 -4.85 8.13
N ILE A 102 -0.33 -4.29 9.30
CA ILE A 102 -0.47 -2.86 9.49
C ILE A 102 0.55 -2.36 10.51
N ALA A 103 1.25 -1.27 10.19
CA ALA A 103 2.16 -0.60 11.11
C ALA A 103 1.43 -0.21 12.40
N GLY A 104 1.94 -0.66 13.55
CA GLY A 104 1.31 -0.47 14.86
C GLY A 104 0.38 -1.62 15.29
N GLY A 105 0.25 -2.68 14.49
CA GLY A 105 -0.51 -3.89 14.84
C GLY A 105 -2.02 -3.68 14.90
N ASP A 106 -2.73 -4.62 15.52
CA ASP A 106 -4.21 -4.65 15.55
C ASP A 106 -4.86 -3.36 16.09
N ASP A 107 -4.21 -2.69 17.05
CA ASP A 107 -4.70 -1.40 17.56
C ASP A 107 -4.81 -0.35 16.43
N ALA A 108 -3.90 -0.40 15.46
CA ALA A 108 -3.87 0.51 14.31
C ALA A 108 -5.08 0.35 13.38
N LEU A 109 -5.78 -0.79 13.43
CA LEU A 109 -7.00 -1.02 12.65
C LEU A 109 -8.10 -0.04 13.05
N ARG A 110 -8.19 0.32 14.33
CA ARG A 110 -9.27 1.17 14.87
C ARG A 110 -8.80 2.54 15.31
N LYS A 111 -7.52 2.70 15.67
CA LYS A 111 -6.95 3.96 16.17
C LYS A 111 -5.71 4.30 15.36
N SER A 112 -5.60 5.54 14.89
CA SER A 112 -4.35 5.97 14.25
C SER A 112 -3.22 5.99 15.28
N ILE A 113 -2.08 5.38 14.93
CA ILE A 113 -0.86 5.37 15.75
C ILE A 113 0.13 6.33 15.12
N GLU A 114 0.35 7.48 15.78
CA GLU A 114 1.25 8.52 15.30
C GLU A 114 2.69 8.01 15.17
N GLY A 115 3.33 8.29 14.03
CA GLY A 115 4.72 7.91 13.76
C GLY A 115 4.97 6.40 13.55
N ALA A 116 3.93 5.56 13.47
CA ALA A 116 4.12 4.13 13.20
C ALA A 116 4.77 3.87 11.83
N GLU A 117 4.51 4.72 10.84
CA GLU A 117 5.07 4.62 9.49
C GLU A 117 6.54 5.03 9.37
N ASP A 118 7.07 5.71 10.40
CA ASP A 118 8.45 6.21 10.43
C ASP A 118 9.41 5.27 11.19
N LYS A 119 8.95 4.07 11.60
CA LYS A 119 9.73 3.07 12.36
C LYS A 119 10.14 1.88 11.48
N PRO A 120 11.23 1.97 10.69
CA PRO A 120 11.63 0.93 9.74
C PRO A 120 11.95 -0.43 10.40
N GLU A 121 12.48 -0.41 11.63
CA GLU A 121 12.82 -1.61 12.42
C GLU A 121 11.60 -2.47 12.79
N ASN A 122 10.44 -1.83 12.95
CA ASN A 122 9.21 -2.53 13.26
C ASN A 122 8.75 -3.38 12.08
N ALA A 123 8.91 -2.91 10.84
CA ALA A 123 8.52 -3.67 9.66
C ALA A 123 9.27 -4.99 9.55
N ILE A 124 10.58 -4.98 9.84
CA ILE A 124 11.41 -6.20 9.84
C ILE A 124 10.95 -7.16 10.93
N THR A 125 10.63 -6.62 12.12
CA THR A 125 10.12 -7.42 13.25
C THR A 125 8.78 -8.07 12.91
N ASP A 126 7.87 -7.30 12.32
CA ASP A 126 6.53 -7.76 11.93
C ASP A 126 6.62 -8.84 10.84
N LEU A 127 7.47 -8.65 9.82
CA LEU A 127 7.67 -9.63 8.75
C LEU A 127 8.33 -10.93 9.24
N LYS A 128 9.28 -10.84 10.17
CA LYS A 128 9.88 -12.02 10.81
C LYS A 128 8.87 -12.77 11.66
N THR A 129 8.05 -12.04 12.42
CA THR A 129 7.01 -12.63 13.28
C THR A 129 5.92 -13.30 12.43
N PHE A 130 5.54 -12.67 11.32
CA PHE A 130 4.65 -13.24 10.32
C PHE A 130 5.24 -14.49 9.63
N GLY A 131 6.57 -14.61 9.59
CA GLY A 131 7.26 -15.70 8.90
C GLY A 131 7.25 -15.52 7.39
N LEU A 132 7.55 -14.31 6.91
CA LEU A 132 7.84 -14.08 5.49
C LEU A 132 9.09 -14.88 5.09
N ASN A 133 9.00 -15.64 4.00
CA ASN A 133 10.06 -16.52 3.52
C ASN A 133 10.39 -16.26 2.04
N ALA A 134 11.50 -16.85 1.58
CA ALA A 134 11.84 -16.88 0.16
C ALA A 134 10.69 -17.48 -0.67
N GLY A 135 10.38 -16.86 -1.81
CA GLY A 135 9.28 -17.28 -2.68
C GLY A 135 7.91 -16.68 -2.36
N ASP A 136 7.70 -16.15 -1.15
CA ASP A 136 6.51 -15.34 -0.83
C ASP A 136 6.50 -14.03 -1.64
N VAL A 137 5.33 -13.41 -1.79
CA VAL A 137 5.20 -12.05 -2.36
C VAL A 137 4.84 -11.05 -1.27
N LEU A 138 5.65 -10.01 -1.11
CA LEU A 138 5.32 -8.85 -0.31
C LEU A 138 4.79 -7.73 -1.20
N ILE A 139 3.57 -7.26 -0.93
CA ILE A 139 2.96 -6.10 -1.57
C ILE A 139 2.99 -4.94 -0.57
N GLY A 140 3.95 -4.03 -0.75
CA GLY A 140 4.02 -2.79 0.04
C GLY A 140 3.03 -1.76 -0.49
N ILE A 141 2.26 -1.12 0.39
CA ILE A 141 1.26 -0.10 0.02
C ILE A 141 1.60 1.22 0.71
N SER A 142 1.95 2.23 -0.08
CA SER A 142 2.23 3.58 0.42
C SER A 142 1.93 4.62 -0.66
N THR A 143 0.87 5.40 -0.50
CA THR A 143 0.45 6.40 -1.50
C THR A 143 1.59 7.34 -1.93
N SER A 144 2.32 7.91 -0.96
CA SER A 144 3.46 8.81 -1.23
C SER A 144 4.72 8.06 -1.67
N GLY A 145 4.83 6.76 -1.38
CA GLY A 145 6.07 6.01 -1.53
C GLY A 145 7.16 6.39 -0.51
N ALA A 146 6.83 7.20 0.51
CA ALA A 146 7.80 7.77 1.45
C ALA A 146 7.77 7.16 2.86
N ALA A 147 6.84 6.25 3.13
CA ALA A 147 6.71 5.58 4.43
C ALA A 147 7.90 4.65 4.68
N ARG A 148 8.76 4.99 5.65
CA ARG A 148 9.99 4.24 5.95
C ARG A 148 9.71 2.78 6.35
N TYR A 149 8.62 2.56 7.08
CA TYR A 149 8.12 1.22 7.43
C TYR A 149 7.88 0.34 6.19
N VAL A 150 7.29 0.88 5.12
CA VAL A 150 7.01 0.11 3.91
C VAL A 150 8.27 -0.06 3.06
N GLN A 151 9.13 0.94 3.01
CA GLN A 151 10.42 0.85 2.31
C GLN A 151 11.32 -0.23 2.91
N SER A 152 11.49 -0.23 4.24
CA SER A 152 12.30 -1.25 4.92
C SER A 152 11.73 -2.65 4.79
N ALA A 153 10.39 -2.78 4.74
CA ALA A 153 9.72 -4.04 4.45
C ALA A 153 10.10 -4.60 3.08
N ILE A 154 10.06 -3.76 2.04
CA ILE A 154 10.42 -4.12 0.67
C ILE A 154 11.92 -4.48 0.57
N GLU A 155 12.79 -3.71 1.21
CA GLU A 155 14.23 -3.99 1.25
C GLU A 155 14.52 -5.32 1.96
N TYR A 156 13.88 -5.57 3.10
CA TYR A 156 14.03 -6.82 3.83
C TYR A 156 13.53 -8.02 3.03
N ALA A 157 12.35 -7.93 2.43
CA ALA A 157 11.79 -8.99 1.58
C ALA A 157 12.75 -9.37 0.44
N ARG A 158 13.33 -8.38 -0.25
CA ARG A 158 14.35 -8.62 -1.29
C ARG A 158 15.59 -9.31 -0.73
N SER A 159 16.03 -8.96 0.47
CA SER A 159 17.22 -9.55 1.09
C SER A 159 17.09 -11.03 1.45
N ILE A 160 15.86 -11.55 1.52
CA ILE A 160 15.55 -12.95 1.82
C ILE A 160 14.96 -13.70 0.61
N ASP A 161 15.14 -13.18 -0.60
CA ASP A 161 14.63 -13.76 -1.85
C ASP A 161 13.09 -13.87 -1.95
N ALA A 162 12.35 -13.08 -1.16
CA ALA A 162 10.93 -12.86 -1.38
C ALA A 162 10.73 -11.91 -2.57
N LYS A 163 9.62 -12.09 -3.28
CA LYS A 163 9.23 -11.22 -4.39
C LYS A 163 8.56 -9.97 -3.84
N THR A 164 8.65 -8.85 -4.56
CA THR A 164 8.14 -7.56 -4.08
C THR A 164 7.32 -6.84 -5.14
N VAL A 165 6.21 -6.25 -4.71
CA VAL A 165 5.40 -5.28 -5.46
C VAL A 165 5.28 -4.02 -4.61
N TYR A 166 5.38 -2.84 -5.21
CA TYR A 166 5.21 -1.58 -4.49
C TYR A 166 4.09 -0.75 -5.13
N LEU A 167 2.98 -0.62 -4.41
CA LEU A 167 1.81 0.16 -4.82
C LEU A 167 1.91 1.59 -4.26
N ILE A 168 2.10 2.56 -5.16
CA ILE A 168 2.27 3.98 -4.87
C ILE A 168 1.44 4.83 -5.86
N CYS A 169 1.19 6.10 -5.53
CA CYS A 169 0.48 7.05 -6.41
C CYS A 169 1.39 8.15 -6.98
N ASN A 170 2.71 8.01 -6.82
CA ASN A 170 3.72 8.82 -7.49
C ASN A 170 4.32 8.04 -8.66
N GLU A 171 4.78 8.72 -9.72
CA GLU A 171 5.42 8.05 -10.86
C GLU A 171 6.68 7.25 -10.48
N LYS A 172 7.37 7.69 -9.44
CA LYS A 172 8.56 7.04 -8.90
C LYS A 172 8.46 6.95 -7.38
N PRO A 173 8.93 5.84 -6.78
CA PRO A 173 9.01 5.74 -5.33
C PRO A 173 9.96 6.81 -4.79
N PHE A 174 9.56 7.44 -3.68
CA PHE A 174 10.42 8.34 -2.94
C PHE A 174 11.51 7.51 -2.24
N LEU A 175 12.71 7.44 -2.81
CA LEU A 175 13.83 6.73 -2.18
C LEU A 175 14.78 7.76 -1.57
N SER A 176 14.90 7.75 -0.25
CA SER A 176 15.72 8.67 0.54
C SER A 176 16.77 7.95 1.36
#